data_AF-A0A1F9DE90-F1
#
_entry.id   AF-A0A1F9DE90-F1
#
_cell.length_a   1.000
_cell.length_b   1.000
_cell.length_c   1.000
_cell.angle_alpha   90.00
_cell.angle_beta   90.00
_cell.angle_gamma   90.00
#
_symmetry.space_group_name_H-M   'P 1'
#
loop_
_entity.id
_entity.type
_entity.pdbx_description
1 polymer ?
#
loop_
_entity_poly.entity_id
_entity_poly.type
_entity_poly.pdbx_seq_one_letter_code
_entity_poly.pdbx_strand_id
1 'polypeptide(L)'
;MGRERIRAWKYVYFCVASLIFLSLLSCAVIQERRENKELRSYLQRGQKLLAQRNYDAALEAYQKVLSLSPHKPPEDEALFNMGSAYAHFGNPKKDYKKSIDLFLRVLNDYPESHLSMQARIWVGVLLESTESIKKVERLKETIKNLEKVNQTLKESEKLKQPEARWEEYGEFREHILRGQKFLAQGNYEGAISENKKILSSSDSRSPKDEALFNLGLIFAHFGNPQQDLEKSIEFFKTVIKNNPKSSLAEQAKIWVEILQENAGLNHLLQKLKQVDIEIEEMKRKKTQ
;
A
#
# COMPACT_ATOMS: atom_id res chain seq x y z
N MET A 1 -32.51 -39.48 -72.34
CA MET A 1 -31.70 -38.24 -72.28
C MET A 1 -31.96 -37.36 -71.02
N GLY A 2 -32.55 -37.88 -69.93
CA GLY A 2 -32.87 -37.06 -68.74
C GLY A 2 -31.86 -37.07 -67.57
N ARG A 3 -30.99 -38.08 -67.48
CA ARG A 3 -30.06 -38.25 -66.35
C ARG A 3 -28.85 -37.29 -66.36
N GLU A 4 -28.43 -36.82 -67.53
CA GLU A 4 -27.28 -35.91 -67.64
C GLU A 4 -27.63 -34.46 -67.27
N ARG A 5 -28.83 -33.99 -67.64
CA ARG A 5 -29.32 -32.65 -67.25
C ARG A 5 -29.41 -32.51 -65.73
N ILE A 6 -29.93 -33.52 -65.02
CA ILE A 6 -30.07 -33.48 -63.55
C ILE A 6 -28.69 -33.42 -62.85
N ARG A 7 -27.64 -34.06 -63.42
CA ARG A 7 -26.27 -33.93 -62.92
C ARG A 7 -25.70 -32.53 -63.14
N ALA A 8 -25.88 -31.95 -64.33
CA ALA A 8 -25.41 -30.59 -64.64
C ALA A 8 -26.01 -29.54 -63.67
N TRP A 9 -27.31 -29.62 -63.37
CA TRP A 9 -27.97 -28.73 -62.41
C TRP A 9 -27.45 -28.86 -60.98
N LYS A 10 -27.02 -30.06 -60.56
CA LYS A 10 -26.37 -30.25 -59.24
C LYS A 10 -25.02 -29.56 -59.15
N TYR A 11 -24.22 -29.58 -60.21
CA TYR A 11 -22.95 -28.84 -60.27
C TYR A 11 -23.17 -27.32 -60.27
N VAL A 12 -24.17 -26.84 -61.01
CA VAL A 12 -24.54 -25.42 -61.00
C VAL A 12 -25.00 -24.98 -59.60
N TYR A 13 -25.85 -25.76 -58.94
CA TYR A 13 -26.29 -25.45 -57.57
C TYR A 13 -25.12 -25.46 -56.57
N PHE A 14 -24.20 -26.42 -56.68
CA PHE A 14 -23.00 -26.49 -55.85
C PHE A 14 -22.06 -25.29 -56.08
N CYS A 15 -21.87 -24.86 -57.33
CA CYS A 15 -21.07 -23.67 -57.66
C CYS A 15 -21.71 -22.39 -57.11
N VAL A 16 -23.03 -22.23 -57.25
CA VAL A 16 -23.76 -21.08 -56.71
C VAL A 16 -23.70 -21.06 -55.18
N ALA A 17 -23.92 -22.19 -54.51
CA ALA A 17 -23.78 -22.30 -53.06
C ALA A 17 -22.36 -22.00 -52.58
N SER A 18 -21.34 -22.46 -53.31
CA SER A 18 -19.92 -22.19 -53.00
C SER A 18 -19.57 -20.71 -53.17
N LEU A 19 -20.09 -20.05 -54.22
CA LEU A 19 -19.91 -18.61 -54.44
C LEU A 19 -20.59 -17.77 -53.35
N ILE A 20 -21.81 -18.15 -52.94
CA ILE A 20 -22.51 -17.52 -51.82
C ILE A 20 -21.69 -17.70 -50.52
N PHE A 21 -21.21 -18.91 -50.24
CA PHE A 21 -20.38 -19.18 -49.06
C PHE A 21 -19.07 -18.39 -49.06
N LEU A 22 -18.37 -18.32 -50.19
CA LEU A 22 -17.17 -17.49 -50.38
C LEU A 22 -17.46 -15.99 -50.20
N SER A 23 -18.60 -15.51 -50.70
CA SER A 23 -19.00 -14.10 -50.52
C SER A 23 -19.32 -13.76 -49.07
N LEU A 24 -19.95 -14.67 -48.32
CA LEU A 24 -20.26 -14.51 -46.91
C LEU A 24 -19.00 -14.55 -46.04
N LEU A 25 -18.08 -15.48 -46.33
CA LEU A 25 -16.77 -15.54 -45.67
C LEU A 25 -15.94 -14.28 -45.93
N SER A 26 -15.91 -13.80 -47.18
CA SER A 26 -15.22 -12.56 -47.55
C SER A 26 -15.79 -11.36 -46.79
N CYS A 27 -17.12 -11.25 -46.69
CA CYS A 27 -17.78 -10.18 -45.96
C CYS A 27 -17.46 -10.22 -44.45
N ALA A 28 -17.49 -11.40 -43.83
CA ALA A 28 -17.14 -11.58 -42.42
C ALA A 28 -15.68 -11.19 -42.13
N VAL A 29 -14.74 -11.62 -42.98
CA VAL A 29 -13.31 -11.27 -42.84
C VAL A 29 -13.05 -9.78 -43.04
N ILE A 30 -13.76 -9.13 -43.97
CA ILE A 30 -13.66 -7.67 -44.18
C ILE A 30 -14.19 -6.91 -42.96
N GLN A 31 -15.31 -7.35 -42.40
CA GLN A 31 -15.91 -6.74 -41.22
C GLN A 31 -15.00 -6.88 -39.99
N GLU A 32 -14.49 -8.08 -39.72
CA GLU A 32 -13.54 -8.33 -38.63
C GLU A 32 -12.25 -7.52 -38.78
N ARG A 33 -11.71 -7.40 -40.00
CA ARG A 33 -10.53 -6.57 -40.27
C ARG A 33 -10.80 -5.08 -39.98
N ARG A 34 -12.01 -4.60 -40.30
CA ARG A 34 -12.41 -3.21 -40.06
C ARG A 34 -12.53 -2.92 -38.56
N GLU A 35 -13.18 -3.80 -37.81
CA GLU A 35 -13.33 -3.69 -36.35
C GLU A 35 -11.96 -3.72 -35.66
N ASN A 36 -11.08 -4.63 -36.05
CA ASN A 36 -9.71 -4.71 -35.52
C ASN A 36 -8.90 -3.43 -35.79
N LYS A 37 -9.07 -2.79 -36.95
CA LYS A 37 -8.42 -1.51 -37.25
C LYS A 37 -8.97 -0.39 -36.38
N GLU A 38 -10.28 -0.38 -36.13
CA GLU A 38 -10.93 0.60 -35.27
C GLU A 38 -10.49 0.48 -33.80
N LEU A 39 -10.44 -0.75 -33.26
CA LEU A 39 -9.93 -1.03 -31.91
C LEU A 39 -8.51 -0.50 -31.71
N ARG A 40 -7.61 -0.79 -32.65
CA ARG A 40 -6.22 -0.29 -32.62
C ARG A 40 -6.16 1.23 -32.70
N SER A 41 -7.05 1.86 -33.46
CA SER A 41 -7.12 3.31 -33.55
C SER A 41 -7.50 3.95 -32.21
N TYR A 42 -8.49 3.39 -31.51
CA TYR A 42 -8.85 3.85 -30.17
C TYR A 42 -7.72 3.66 -29.15
N LEU A 43 -7.02 2.53 -29.17
CA LEU A 43 -5.84 2.30 -28.33
C LEU A 43 -4.74 3.34 -28.55
N GLN A 44 -4.33 3.54 -29.80
CA GLN A 44 -3.28 4.51 -30.15
C GLN A 44 -3.69 5.93 -29.76
N ARG A 45 -4.95 6.30 -29.99
CA ARG A 45 -5.49 7.59 -29.56
C ARG A 45 -5.41 7.74 -28.03
N GLY A 46 -5.83 6.73 -27.28
CA GLY A 46 -5.74 6.73 -25.83
C GLY A 46 -4.30 6.92 -25.34
N GLN A 47 -3.34 6.19 -25.91
CA GLN A 47 -1.92 6.28 -25.54
C GLN A 47 -1.35 7.67 -25.81
N LYS A 48 -1.68 8.26 -26.97
CA LYS A 48 -1.27 9.63 -27.31
C LYS A 48 -1.85 10.64 -26.32
N LEU A 49 -3.14 10.50 -25.97
CA LEU A 49 -3.81 11.38 -25.01
C LEU A 49 -3.22 11.24 -23.61
N LEU A 50 -2.89 10.02 -23.20
CA LEU A 50 -2.23 9.75 -21.92
C LEU A 50 -0.84 10.39 -21.87
N ALA A 51 -0.05 10.28 -22.94
CA ALA A 51 1.24 10.96 -23.06
C ALA A 51 1.12 12.49 -23.02
N GLN A 52 0.01 13.03 -23.50
CA GLN A 52 -0.36 14.45 -23.40
C GLN A 52 -0.96 14.83 -22.04
N ARG A 53 -1.04 13.88 -21.08
CA ARG A 53 -1.67 14.03 -19.76
C ARG A 53 -3.16 14.39 -19.82
N ASN A 54 -3.82 14.12 -20.94
CA ASN A 54 -5.26 14.23 -21.08
C ASN A 54 -5.92 12.92 -20.64
N TYR A 55 -5.96 12.71 -19.32
CA TYR A 55 -6.37 11.43 -18.73
C TYR A 55 -7.84 11.09 -19.02
N ASP A 56 -8.76 12.05 -18.92
CA ASP A 56 -10.19 11.82 -19.16
C ASP A 56 -10.42 11.34 -20.60
N ALA A 57 -9.86 12.04 -21.60
CA ALA A 57 -10.01 11.66 -23.00
C ALA A 57 -9.27 10.34 -23.33
N ALA A 58 -8.15 10.04 -22.65
CA ALA A 58 -7.46 8.76 -22.79
C ALA A 58 -8.36 7.61 -22.29
N LEU A 59 -8.96 7.77 -21.10
CA LEU A 59 -9.89 6.80 -20.52
C LEU A 59 -11.11 6.57 -21.40
N GLU A 60 -11.68 7.64 -21.98
CA GLU A 60 -12.79 7.51 -22.95
C GLU A 60 -12.39 6.67 -24.18
N ALA A 61 -11.19 6.91 -24.72
CA ALA A 61 -10.70 6.14 -25.87
C ALA A 61 -10.50 4.67 -25.52
N TYR A 62 -9.93 4.35 -24.36
CA TYR A 62 -9.79 2.96 -23.91
C TYR A 62 -11.14 2.30 -23.61
N GLN A 63 -12.10 3.04 -23.06
CA GLN A 63 -13.45 2.52 -22.81
C GLN A 63 -14.16 2.09 -24.11
N LYS A 64 -13.86 2.75 -25.24
CA LYS A 64 -14.34 2.31 -26.56
C LYS A 64 -13.79 0.95 -26.95
N VAL A 65 -12.52 0.66 -26.64
CA VAL A 65 -11.91 -0.65 -26.88
C VAL A 65 -12.64 -1.74 -26.10
N LEU A 66 -12.87 -1.51 -24.80
CA LEU A 66 -13.62 -2.43 -23.93
C LEU A 66 -15.04 -2.69 -24.45
N SER A 67 -15.71 -1.66 -24.97
CA SER A 67 -17.08 -1.82 -25.49
C SER A 67 -17.17 -2.58 -26.81
N LEU A 68 -16.13 -2.49 -27.64
CA LEU A 68 -16.11 -3.07 -28.99
C LEU A 68 -15.45 -4.46 -29.03
N SER A 69 -14.61 -4.81 -28.06
CA SER A 69 -13.89 -6.08 -27.99
C SER A 69 -13.92 -6.71 -26.58
N PRO A 70 -15.10 -7.02 -26.03
CA PRO A 70 -15.20 -7.63 -24.72
C PRO A 70 -14.57 -9.02 -24.70
N HIS A 71 -13.77 -9.29 -23.67
CA HIS A 71 -13.04 -10.51 -23.38
C HIS A 71 -12.08 -10.97 -24.48
N LYS A 72 -11.61 -10.06 -25.35
CA LYS A 72 -10.68 -10.37 -26.44
C LYS A 72 -9.61 -9.30 -26.62
N PRO A 73 -8.39 -9.67 -27.06
CA PRO A 73 -7.38 -8.68 -27.40
C PRO A 73 -7.92 -7.68 -28.44
N PRO A 74 -7.62 -6.38 -28.30
CA PRO A 74 -6.62 -5.84 -27.39
C PRO A 74 -7.22 -5.18 -26.12
N GLU A 75 -8.28 -5.77 -25.54
CA GLU A 75 -8.84 -5.27 -24.27
C GLU A 75 -7.83 -5.33 -23.11
N ASP A 76 -6.94 -6.31 -23.08
CA ASP A 76 -5.87 -6.41 -22.09
C ASP A 76 -4.95 -5.17 -22.10
N GLU A 77 -4.58 -4.70 -23.28
CA GLU A 77 -3.82 -3.45 -23.46
C GLU A 77 -4.63 -2.23 -23.00
N ALA A 78 -5.93 -2.19 -23.30
CA ALA A 78 -6.79 -1.09 -22.85
C ALA A 78 -6.92 -1.06 -21.33
N LEU A 79 -7.15 -2.20 -20.69
CA LEU A 79 -7.22 -2.35 -19.23
C LEU A 79 -5.92 -1.90 -18.56
N PHE A 80 -4.78 -2.37 -19.07
CA PHE A 80 -3.47 -1.99 -18.56
C PHE A 80 -3.23 -0.47 -18.66
N ASN A 81 -3.56 0.12 -19.81
CA ASN A 81 -3.36 1.55 -20.02
C ASN A 81 -4.35 2.41 -19.21
N MET A 82 -5.58 1.96 -19.01
CA MET A 82 -6.52 2.59 -18.07
C MET A 82 -5.99 2.53 -16.63
N GLY A 83 -5.46 1.37 -16.21
CA GLY A 83 -4.79 1.20 -14.93
C GLY A 83 -3.65 2.21 -14.74
N SER A 84 -2.81 2.33 -15.77
CA SER A 84 -1.70 3.29 -15.80
C SER A 84 -2.18 4.75 -15.71
N ALA A 85 -3.27 5.11 -16.40
CA ALA A 85 -3.86 6.44 -16.33
C ALA A 85 -4.40 6.77 -14.92
N TYR A 86 -5.02 5.81 -14.24
CA TYR A 86 -5.46 5.98 -12.85
C TYR A 86 -4.32 5.99 -11.83
N ALA A 87 -3.20 5.32 -12.11
CA ALA A 87 -1.99 5.34 -11.28
C ALA A 87 -1.13 6.59 -11.47
N HIS A 88 -1.32 7.32 -12.56
CA HIS A 88 -0.40 8.39 -12.94
C HIS A 88 -0.38 9.52 -11.90
N PHE A 89 0.79 9.84 -11.35
CA PHE A 89 0.91 10.81 -10.24
C PHE A 89 0.37 12.20 -10.58
N GLY A 90 0.51 12.60 -11.86
CA GLY A 90 0.04 13.87 -12.39
C GLY A 90 -1.44 13.89 -12.77
N ASN A 91 -2.17 12.79 -12.56
CA ASN A 91 -3.62 12.75 -12.76
C ASN A 91 -4.31 13.32 -11.50
N PRO A 92 -5.05 14.44 -11.60
CA PRO A 92 -5.78 15.00 -10.46
C PRO A 92 -6.87 14.07 -9.94
N LYS A 93 -7.38 13.18 -10.80
CA LYS A 93 -8.37 12.14 -10.48
C LYS A 93 -7.73 10.76 -10.32
N LYS A 94 -6.43 10.70 -9.97
CA LYS A 94 -5.75 9.41 -9.73
C LYS A 94 -6.50 8.62 -8.66
N ASP A 95 -6.61 7.32 -8.90
CA ASP A 95 -7.28 6.39 -8.01
C ASP A 95 -6.52 5.06 -8.04
N TYR A 96 -5.67 4.87 -7.02
CA TYR A 96 -4.83 3.69 -6.93
C TYR A 96 -5.65 2.42 -6.72
N LYS A 97 -6.81 2.47 -6.07
CA LYS A 97 -7.68 1.29 -5.91
C LYS A 97 -8.22 0.86 -7.26
N LYS A 98 -8.78 1.81 -8.01
CA LYS A 98 -9.29 1.54 -9.36
C LYS A 98 -8.20 1.08 -10.32
N SER A 99 -7.00 1.64 -10.19
CA SER A 99 -5.83 1.19 -10.95
C SER A 99 -5.46 -0.26 -10.66
N ILE A 100 -5.39 -0.63 -9.36
CA ILE A 100 -5.13 -2.01 -8.93
C ILE A 100 -6.21 -2.95 -9.50
N ASP A 101 -7.49 -2.60 -9.41
CA ASP A 101 -8.58 -3.43 -9.93
C ASP A 101 -8.42 -3.70 -11.44
N LEU A 102 -8.03 -2.68 -12.22
CA LEU A 102 -7.79 -2.83 -13.66
C LEU A 102 -6.59 -3.72 -13.97
N PHE A 103 -5.50 -3.60 -13.21
CA PHE A 103 -4.34 -4.50 -13.38
C PHE A 103 -4.65 -5.93 -12.96
N LEU A 104 -5.43 -6.13 -11.89
CA LEU A 104 -5.91 -7.45 -11.48
C LEU A 104 -6.79 -8.09 -12.57
N ARG A 105 -7.62 -7.31 -13.26
CA ARG A 105 -8.36 -7.81 -14.43
C ARG A 105 -7.45 -8.30 -15.54
N VAL A 106 -6.34 -7.62 -15.84
CA VAL A 106 -5.34 -8.12 -16.81
C VAL A 106 -4.82 -9.49 -16.38
N LEU A 107 -4.45 -9.66 -15.11
CA LEU A 107 -3.92 -10.92 -14.58
C LEU A 107 -4.95 -12.07 -14.60
N ASN A 108 -6.22 -11.77 -14.32
CA ASN A 108 -7.28 -12.75 -14.17
C ASN A 108 -7.92 -13.14 -15.50
N ASP A 109 -8.23 -12.15 -16.34
CA ASP A 109 -8.96 -12.31 -17.59
C ASP A 109 -8.00 -12.65 -18.75
N TYR A 110 -6.73 -12.21 -18.67
CA TYR A 110 -5.70 -12.39 -19.71
C TYR A 110 -4.36 -12.90 -19.14
N PRO A 111 -4.34 -14.06 -18.49
CA PRO A 111 -3.14 -14.58 -17.82
C PRO A 111 -1.93 -14.76 -18.74
N GLU A 112 -2.16 -15.03 -20.03
CA GLU A 112 -1.14 -15.21 -21.07
C GLU A 112 -0.76 -13.89 -21.80
N SER A 113 -1.33 -12.76 -21.40
CA SER A 113 -0.94 -11.47 -21.96
C SER A 113 0.54 -11.18 -21.65
N HIS A 114 1.23 -10.58 -22.62
CA HIS A 114 2.59 -10.07 -22.42
C HIS A 114 2.66 -8.98 -21.32
N LEU A 115 1.51 -8.39 -20.97
CA LEU A 115 1.37 -7.37 -19.92
C LEU A 115 1.20 -7.96 -18.51
N SER A 116 0.98 -9.26 -18.37
CA SER A 116 0.73 -9.90 -17.07
C SER A 116 1.86 -9.65 -16.07
N MET A 117 3.12 -9.74 -16.49
CA MET A 117 4.24 -9.48 -15.59
C MET A 117 4.26 -8.02 -15.12
N GLN A 118 4.02 -7.07 -16.04
CA GLN A 118 4.01 -5.64 -15.73
C GLN A 118 2.82 -5.29 -14.82
N ALA A 119 1.64 -5.84 -15.09
CA ALA A 119 0.45 -5.64 -14.26
C ALA A 119 0.70 -6.11 -12.82
N ARG A 120 1.37 -7.26 -12.63
CA ARG A 120 1.75 -7.75 -11.30
C ARG A 120 2.68 -6.79 -10.56
N ILE A 121 3.70 -6.27 -11.23
CA ILE A 121 4.63 -5.29 -10.64
C ILE A 121 3.85 -4.04 -10.20
N TRP A 122 2.97 -3.52 -11.05
CA TRP A 122 2.14 -2.36 -10.72
C TRP A 122 1.22 -2.60 -9.53
N VAL A 123 0.58 -3.77 -9.42
CA VAL A 123 -0.22 -4.13 -8.24
C VAL A 123 0.61 -4.07 -6.97
N GLY A 124 1.81 -4.67 -6.96
CA GLY A 124 2.71 -4.63 -5.81
C GLY A 124 3.09 -3.20 -5.40
N VAL A 125 3.54 -2.40 -6.35
CA VAL A 125 3.95 -1.00 -6.13
C VAL A 125 2.78 -0.15 -5.60
N LEU A 126 1.59 -0.31 -6.17
CA LEU A 126 0.42 0.49 -5.77
C LEU A 126 -0.13 0.05 -4.41
N LEU A 127 -0.09 -1.24 -4.07
CA LEU A 127 -0.45 -1.72 -2.73
C LEU A 127 0.52 -1.16 -1.68
N GLU A 128 1.83 -1.18 -1.94
CA GLU A 128 2.84 -0.59 -1.06
C GLU A 128 2.62 0.93 -0.90
N SER A 129 2.38 1.63 -2.01
CA SER A 129 2.15 3.07 -2.00
C SER A 129 0.88 3.45 -1.22
N THR A 130 -0.23 2.73 -1.43
CA THR A 130 -1.50 2.99 -0.74
C THR A 130 -1.40 2.73 0.76
N GLU A 131 -0.70 1.68 1.19
CA GLU A 131 -0.51 1.43 2.62
C GLU A 131 0.44 2.47 3.24
N SER A 132 1.50 2.85 2.53
CA SER A 132 2.42 3.89 2.99
C SER A 132 1.73 5.24 3.18
N ILE A 133 0.84 5.62 2.25
CA ILE A 133 0.04 6.86 2.36
C ILE A 133 -0.87 6.81 3.58
N LYS A 134 -1.62 5.72 3.77
CA LYS A 134 -2.49 5.54 4.95
C LYS A 134 -1.70 5.60 6.26
N LYS A 135 -0.51 4.99 6.29
CA LYS A 135 0.39 5.04 7.44
C LYS A 135 0.84 6.48 7.73
N VAL A 136 1.23 7.24 6.71
CA VAL A 136 1.59 8.66 6.88
C VAL A 136 0.40 9.48 7.41
N GLU A 137 -0.81 9.22 6.95
CA GLU A 137 -2.02 9.90 7.43
C GLU A 137 -2.33 9.56 8.89
N ARG A 138 -2.26 8.28 9.27
CA ARG A 138 -2.46 7.84 10.67
C ARG A 138 -1.41 8.46 11.59
N LEU A 139 -0.12 8.36 11.23
CA LEU A 139 0.97 8.96 12.00
C LEU A 139 0.81 10.47 12.18
N LYS A 140 0.31 11.20 11.17
CA LYS A 140 0.02 12.64 11.30
C LYS A 140 -1.03 12.95 12.36
N GLU A 141 -2.12 12.19 12.41
CA GLU A 141 -3.15 12.39 13.43
C GLU A 141 -2.62 12.01 14.82
N THR A 142 -1.84 10.94 14.92
CA THR A 142 -1.21 10.52 16.18
C THR A 142 -0.22 11.58 16.71
N ILE A 143 0.58 12.19 15.84
CA ILE A 143 1.48 13.30 16.21
C ILE A 143 0.68 14.50 16.74
N LYS A 144 -0.40 14.89 16.07
CA LYS A 144 -1.27 15.98 16.52
C LYS A 144 -1.90 15.70 17.90
N ASN A 145 -2.28 14.44 18.17
CA ASN A 145 -2.76 14.04 19.50
C ASN A 145 -1.66 14.14 20.56
N LEU A 146 -0.43 13.74 20.23
CA LEU A 146 0.73 13.87 21.11
C LEU A 146 1.03 15.34 21.46
N GLU A 147 0.95 16.25 20.47
CA GLU A 147 1.11 17.68 20.68
C GLU A 147 0.07 18.23 21.66
N LYS A 148 -1.20 17.83 21.50
CA LYS A 148 -2.28 18.22 22.41
C LYS A 148 -2.04 17.71 23.84
N VAL A 149 -1.65 16.45 23.99
CA VAL A 149 -1.31 15.88 25.31
C VAL A 149 -0.15 16.65 25.94
N ASN A 150 0.91 16.92 25.18
CA ASN A 150 2.06 17.69 25.65
C ASN A 150 1.69 19.13 26.06
N GLN A 151 0.77 19.77 25.35
CA GLN A 151 0.27 21.08 25.74
C GLN A 151 -0.48 21.03 27.07
N THR A 152 -1.42 20.09 27.23
CA THR A 152 -2.16 19.91 28.48
C THR A 152 -1.24 19.56 29.66
N LEU A 153 -0.18 18.79 29.40
CA LEU A 153 0.82 18.46 30.41
C LEU A 153 1.57 19.72 30.84
N LYS A 154 2.08 20.52 29.90
CA LYS A 154 2.77 21.79 30.20
C LYS A 154 1.90 22.74 31.02
N GLU A 155 0.60 22.81 30.72
CA GLU A 155 -0.36 23.62 31.49
C GLU A 155 -0.54 23.06 32.92
N SER A 156 -0.68 21.73 33.07
CA SER A 156 -0.78 21.08 34.38
C SER A 156 0.51 21.19 35.20
N GLU A 157 1.67 21.18 34.55
CA GLU A 157 3.00 21.32 35.18
C GLU A 157 3.28 22.76 35.59
N LYS A 158 2.69 23.77 34.93
CA LYS A 158 2.74 25.16 35.41
C LYS A 158 1.91 25.38 36.68
N LEU A 159 0.84 24.59 36.86
CA LEU A 159 -0.05 24.66 38.02
C LEU A 159 0.55 23.95 39.25
N LYS A 160 1.43 22.97 39.05
CA LYS A 160 2.26 22.39 40.10
C LYS A 160 3.56 23.21 40.20
N GLN A 161 4.02 23.61 41.38
CA GLN A 161 5.32 24.26 41.45
C GLN A 161 6.40 23.26 40.95
N PRO A 162 7.18 23.58 39.91
CA PRO A 162 8.22 22.68 39.39
C PRO A 162 9.15 22.19 40.50
N GLU A 163 9.46 23.06 41.45
CA GLU A 163 10.27 22.79 42.64
C GLU A 163 9.68 21.66 43.49
N ALA A 164 8.36 21.63 43.70
CA ALA A 164 7.70 20.60 44.52
C ALA A 164 7.78 19.20 43.91
N ARG A 165 7.76 19.07 42.57
CA ARG A 165 7.95 17.77 41.89
C ARG A 165 9.40 17.30 41.98
N TRP A 166 10.36 18.23 41.90
CA TRP A 166 11.78 17.90 42.00
C TRP A 166 12.23 17.60 43.43
N GLU A 167 11.59 18.21 44.43
CA GLU A 167 11.78 17.90 45.85
C GLU A 167 11.36 16.46 46.18
N GLU A 168 10.29 15.95 45.56
CA GLU A 168 9.80 14.57 45.72
C GLU A 168 10.81 13.52 45.24
N TYR A 169 11.55 13.83 44.16
CA TYR A 169 12.50 12.91 43.55
C TYR A 169 13.86 12.83 44.25
N GLY A 170 14.19 13.77 45.15
CA GLY A 170 15.43 13.72 45.95
C GLY A 170 16.68 13.36 45.12
N GLU A 171 17.37 12.29 45.50
CA GLU A 171 18.57 11.79 44.80
C GLU A 171 18.31 11.28 43.37
N PHE A 172 17.09 10.82 43.05
CA PHE A 172 16.74 10.33 41.71
C PHE A 172 16.76 11.44 40.66
N ARG A 173 16.56 12.70 41.09
CA ARG A 173 16.67 13.87 40.21
C ARG A 173 18.04 13.94 39.53
N GLU A 174 19.12 13.69 40.27
CA GLU A 174 20.48 13.71 39.74
C GLU A 174 20.67 12.65 38.64
N HIS A 175 20.11 11.45 38.84
CA HIS A 175 20.14 10.39 37.85
C HIS A 175 19.37 10.77 36.58
N ILE A 176 18.17 11.37 36.72
CA ILE A 176 17.38 11.84 35.57
C ILE A 176 18.14 12.91 34.78
N LEU A 177 18.67 13.93 35.46
CA LEU A 177 19.40 15.04 34.82
C LEU A 177 20.67 14.57 34.11
N ARG A 178 21.43 13.65 34.73
CA ARG A 178 22.61 13.05 34.08
C ARG A 178 22.22 12.20 32.87
N GLY A 179 21.15 11.42 32.98
CA GLY A 179 20.63 10.63 31.85
C GLY A 179 20.25 11.51 30.67
N GLN A 180 19.54 12.62 30.91
CA GLN A 180 19.19 13.60 29.88
C GLN A 180 20.41 14.27 29.26
N LYS A 181 21.41 14.64 30.08
CA LYS A 181 22.68 15.20 29.59
C LYS A 181 23.42 14.22 28.69
N PHE A 182 23.49 12.95 29.09
CA PHE A 182 24.10 11.90 28.27
C PHE A 182 23.36 11.71 26.95
N LEU A 183 22.02 11.74 26.94
CA LEU A 183 21.25 11.71 25.70
C LEU A 183 21.57 12.87 24.78
N ALA A 184 21.62 14.10 25.31
CA ALA A 184 21.95 15.29 24.52
C ALA A 184 23.37 15.21 23.91
N GLN A 185 24.28 14.46 24.54
CA GLN A 185 25.64 14.20 24.06
C GLN A 185 25.72 13.00 23.11
N GLY A 186 24.60 12.30 22.84
CA GLY A 186 24.59 11.04 22.08
C GLY A 186 25.19 9.85 22.84
N ASN A 187 25.48 9.99 24.14
CA ASN A 187 25.93 8.90 25.00
C ASN A 187 24.74 8.07 25.49
N TYR A 188 24.17 7.23 24.61
CA TYR A 188 23.00 6.42 24.93
C TYR A 188 23.26 5.41 26.05
N GLU A 189 24.47 4.84 26.12
CA GLU A 189 24.85 3.87 27.17
C GLU A 189 24.85 4.52 28.55
N GLY A 190 25.44 5.71 28.67
CA GLY A 190 25.40 6.51 29.90
C GLY A 190 23.96 6.83 30.30
N ALA A 191 23.12 7.22 29.34
CA ALA A 191 21.71 7.51 29.60
C ALA A 191 20.91 6.29 30.08
N ILE A 192 21.13 5.12 29.47
CA ILE A 192 20.52 3.86 29.88
C ILE A 192 20.99 3.50 31.30
N SER A 193 22.29 3.66 31.58
CA SER A 193 22.88 3.35 32.89
C SER A 193 22.25 4.17 34.01
N GLU A 194 22.09 5.49 33.82
CA GLU A 194 21.45 6.35 34.82
C GLU A 194 19.97 6.00 35.06
N ASN A 195 19.20 5.69 34.01
CA ASN A 195 17.81 5.26 34.19
C ASN A 195 17.70 3.88 34.85
N LYS A 196 18.63 2.96 34.60
CA LYS A 196 18.68 1.66 35.28
C LYS A 196 18.94 1.78 36.78
N LYS A 197 19.73 2.76 37.22
CA LYS A 197 19.95 3.02 38.65
C LYS A 197 18.63 3.36 39.36
N ILE A 198 17.80 4.18 38.72
CA ILE A 198 16.45 4.52 39.23
C ILE A 198 15.59 3.26 39.35
N LEU A 199 15.57 2.41 38.31
CA LEU A 199 14.80 1.15 38.32
C LEU A 199 15.24 0.17 39.40
N SER A 200 16.54 0.10 39.68
CA SER A 200 17.12 -0.81 40.67
C SER A 200 16.88 -0.39 42.12
N SER A 201 16.42 0.84 42.36
CA SER A 201 16.16 1.33 43.71
C SER A 201 14.99 0.59 44.38
N SER A 202 15.16 0.27 45.66
CA SER A 202 14.11 -0.28 46.53
C SER A 202 13.23 0.80 47.15
N ASP A 203 13.60 2.09 47.04
CA ASP A 203 12.78 3.19 47.55
C ASP A 203 11.46 3.27 46.78
N SER A 204 10.35 3.24 47.52
CA SER A 204 9.00 3.40 46.99
C SER A 204 8.77 4.74 46.28
N ARG A 205 9.56 5.77 46.61
CA ARG A 205 9.53 7.10 45.96
C ARG A 205 10.30 7.14 44.65
N SER A 206 11.00 6.06 44.27
CA SER A 206 11.74 6.00 43.02
C SER A 206 10.81 6.24 41.83
N PRO A 207 11.12 7.18 40.91
CA PRO A 207 10.32 7.46 39.73
C PRO A 207 10.51 6.39 38.64
N LYS A 208 10.12 5.15 38.96
CA LYS A 208 10.34 3.99 38.09
C LYS A 208 9.62 4.13 36.76
N ASP A 209 8.41 4.69 36.72
CA ASP A 209 7.71 4.87 35.45
C ASP A 209 8.34 5.94 34.57
N GLU A 210 8.92 6.99 35.16
CA GLU A 210 9.67 7.99 34.40
C GLU A 210 10.96 7.36 33.82
N ALA A 211 11.65 6.54 34.60
CA ALA A 211 12.81 5.80 34.12
C ALA A 211 12.46 4.78 33.03
N LEU A 212 11.36 4.03 33.16
CA LEU A 212 10.85 3.13 32.12
C LEU A 212 10.48 3.90 30.85
N PHE A 213 9.78 5.02 30.99
CA PHE A 213 9.40 5.87 29.86
C PHE A 213 10.62 6.40 29.12
N ASN A 214 11.62 6.91 29.85
CA ASN A 214 12.88 7.37 29.29
C ASN A 214 13.62 6.25 28.56
N LEU A 215 13.69 5.04 29.13
CA LEU A 215 14.28 3.88 28.45
C LEU A 215 13.53 3.55 27.16
N GLY A 216 12.20 3.58 27.18
CA GLY A 216 11.37 3.47 25.98
C GLY A 216 11.81 4.43 24.88
N LEU A 217 11.98 5.72 25.21
CA LEU A 217 12.45 6.73 24.26
C LEU A 217 13.88 6.49 23.76
N ILE A 218 14.80 6.10 24.66
CA ILE A 218 16.21 5.85 24.31
C ILE A 218 16.32 4.68 23.32
N PHE A 219 15.59 3.59 23.57
CA PHE A 219 15.59 2.42 22.68
C PHE A 219 14.84 2.67 21.37
N ALA A 220 13.91 3.64 21.32
CA ALA A 220 13.28 4.08 20.08
C ALA A 220 14.15 5.06 19.26
N HIS A 221 15.15 5.68 19.86
CA HIS A 221 15.89 6.77 19.23
C HIS A 221 16.70 6.30 18.02
N PHE A 222 16.50 6.91 16.84
CA PHE A 222 17.15 6.51 15.59
C PHE A 222 18.69 6.61 15.62
N GLY A 223 19.22 7.57 16.37
CA GLY A 223 20.67 7.72 16.53
C GLY A 223 21.31 6.73 17.51
N ASN A 224 20.54 5.90 18.22
CA ASN A 224 21.06 4.94 19.18
C ASN A 224 21.57 3.68 18.47
N PRO A 225 22.88 3.34 18.54
CA PRO A 225 23.40 2.11 17.95
C PRO A 225 22.76 0.83 18.52
N GLN A 226 22.21 0.90 19.73
CA GLN A 226 21.49 -0.18 20.41
C GLN A 226 19.96 -0.04 20.26
N GLN A 227 19.48 0.66 19.22
CA GLN A 227 18.04 0.83 18.96
C GLN A 227 17.35 -0.53 18.89
N ASP A 228 16.24 -0.66 19.60
CA ASP A 228 15.44 -1.87 19.68
C ASP A 228 13.97 -1.48 19.89
N LEU A 229 13.20 -1.48 18.79
CA LEU A 229 11.81 -1.04 18.82
C LEU A 229 10.92 -1.97 19.64
N GLU A 230 11.25 -3.27 19.69
CA GLU A 230 10.50 -4.25 20.49
C GLU A 230 10.71 -3.98 21.98
N LYS A 231 11.96 -3.80 22.42
CA LYS A 231 12.27 -3.40 23.81
C LYS A 231 11.65 -2.06 24.16
N SER A 232 11.70 -1.09 23.25
CA SER A 232 11.05 0.21 23.45
C SER A 232 9.54 0.08 23.73
N ILE A 233 8.83 -0.70 22.90
CA ILE A 233 7.41 -0.99 23.08
C ILE A 233 7.16 -1.70 24.43
N GLU A 234 8.02 -2.63 24.83
CA GLU A 234 7.91 -3.32 26.12
C GLU A 234 8.01 -2.35 27.31
N PHE A 235 8.95 -1.41 27.29
CA PHE A 235 9.07 -0.38 28.31
C PHE A 235 7.81 0.48 28.40
N PHE A 236 7.27 0.95 27.28
CA PHE A 236 6.03 1.73 27.26
C PHE A 236 4.82 0.92 27.75
N LYS A 237 4.70 -0.35 27.34
CA LYS A 237 3.65 -1.24 27.86
C LYS A 237 3.74 -1.42 29.37
N THR A 238 4.95 -1.45 29.91
CA THR A 238 5.17 -1.55 31.36
C THR A 238 4.71 -0.29 32.09
N VAL A 239 5.00 0.91 31.55
CA VAL A 239 4.47 2.19 32.09
C VAL A 239 2.94 2.20 32.10
N ILE A 240 2.31 1.77 31.00
CA ILE A 240 0.85 1.70 30.88
C ILE A 240 0.27 0.74 31.92
N LYS A 241 0.90 -0.41 32.12
CA LYS A 241 0.45 -1.45 33.06
C LYS A 241 0.57 -0.99 34.50
N ASN A 242 1.70 -0.38 34.88
CA ASN A 242 1.99 0.00 36.25
C ASN A 242 1.15 1.19 36.72
N ASN A 243 0.96 2.18 35.85
CA ASN A 243 0.23 3.40 36.20
C ASN A 243 -0.73 3.86 35.10
N PRO A 244 -1.84 3.13 34.86
CA PRO A 244 -2.72 3.33 33.69
C PRO A 244 -3.40 4.70 33.60
N LYS A 245 -3.53 5.40 34.72
CA LYS A 245 -4.16 6.74 34.82
C LYS A 245 -3.15 7.89 34.79
N SER A 246 -1.85 7.59 34.73
CA SER A 246 -0.80 8.61 34.71
C SER A 246 -0.71 9.30 33.35
N SER A 247 -0.26 10.55 33.32
CA SER A 247 0.02 11.25 32.07
C SER A 247 1.12 10.56 31.24
N LEU A 248 2.07 9.90 31.91
CA LEU A 248 3.09 9.08 31.25
C LEU A 248 2.48 7.84 30.57
N ALA A 249 1.46 7.22 31.16
CA ALA A 249 0.74 6.12 30.52
C ALA A 249 -0.04 6.58 29.28
N GLU A 250 -0.64 7.77 29.30
CA GLU A 250 -1.29 8.33 28.09
C GLU A 250 -0.27 8.60 26.97
N GLN A 251 0.89 9.18 27.29
CA GLN A 251 1.97 9.34 26.30
C GLN A 251 2.51 7.99 25.82
N ALA A 252 2.67 7.01 26.71
CA ALA A 252 3.18 5.68 26.38
C ALA A 252 2.25 4.93 25.42
N LYS A 253 0.92 5.06 25.56
CA LYS A 253 -0.05 4.47 24.61
C LYS A 253 0.20 5.00 23.19
N ILE A 254 0.36 6.31 23.06
CA ILE A 254 0.63 6.97 21.78
C ILE A 254 1.95 6.48 21.17
N TRP A 255 3.01 6.35 21.99
CA TRP A 255 4.29 5.81 21.53
C TRP A 255 4.18 4.36 21.04
N VAL A 256 3.43 3.51 21.74
CA VAL A 256 3.19 2.12 21.30
C VAL A 256 2.51 2.10 19.93
N GLU A 257 1.49 2.93 19.72
CA GLU A 257 0.79 3.03 18.43
C GLU A 257 1.75 3.45 17.31
N ILE A 258 2.54 4.52 17.51
CA ILE A 258 3.53 5.01 16.53
C ILE A 258 4.55 3.92 16.17
N LEU A 259 5.12 3.25 17.18
CA LEU A 259 6.18 2.27 16.97
C LEU A 259 5.68 1.00 16.28
N GLN A 260 4.46 0.56 16.60
CA GLN A 260 3.82 -0.58 15.94
C GLN A 260 3.46 -0.27 14.48
N GLU A 261 2.94 0.92 14.20
CA GLU A 261 2.71 1.37 12.83
C GLU A 261 4.02 1.45 12.04
N ASN A 262 5.12 1.85 12.69
CA ASN A 262 6.42 1.92 12.03
C ASN A 262 6.92 0.55 11.56
N ALA A 263 6.71 -0.50 12.35
CA ALA A 263 7.21 -1.86 12.09
C ALA A 263 6.49 -2.66 10.98
N GLY A 264 5.36 -2.18 10.43
CA GLY A 264 4.43 -2.97 9.61
C GLY A 264 4.87 -3.48 8.21
N LEU A 265 6.04 -3.08 7.68
CA LEU A 265 6.46 -3.42 6.31
C LEU A 265 6.66 -4.93 6.09
N ASN A 266 7.17 -5.64 7.10
CA ASN A 266 7.44 -7.08 7.03
C ASN A 266 6.16 -7.92 6.86
N HIS A 267 5.04 -7.44 7.40
CA HIS A 267 3.76 -8.13 7.34
C HIS A 267 3.09 -8.02 5.95
N LEU A 268 3.36 -6.94 5.22
CA LEU A 268 2.79 -6.72 3.88
C LEU A 268 3.49 -7.57 2.81
N LEU A 269 4.81 -7.73 2.92
CA LEU A 269 5.60 -8.65 2.09
C LEU A 269 5.17 -10.11 2.27
N GLN A 270 4.76 -10.51 3.48
CA GLN A 270 4.20 -11.85 3.72
C GLN A 270 2.84 -12.05 3.03
N LYS A 271 1.96 -11.04 3.05
CA LYS A 271 0.68 -11.09 2.34
C LYS A 271 0.84 -11.17 0.82
N LEU A 272 1.83 -10.47 0.24
CA LEU A 272 2.11 -10.56 -1.19
C LEU A 272 2.58 -11.97 -1.60
N LYS A 273 3.45 -12.59 -0.80
CA LYS A 273 3.86 -14.00 -1.02
C LYS A 273 2.67 -14.97 -0.98
N GLN A 274 1.70 -14.72 -0.11
CA GLN A 274 0.50 -15.56 0.00
C GLN A 274 -0.38 -15.47 -1.27
N VAL A 275 -0.53 -14.26 -1.82
CA VAL A 275 -1.28 -14.03 -3.06
C VAL A 275 -0.61 -14.70 -4.27
N ASP A 276 0.72 -14.72 -4.33
CA ASP A 276 1.46 -15.41 -5.40
C ASP A 276 1.18 -16.93 -5.41
N ILE A 277 1.11 -17.55 -4.22
CA ILE A 277 0.76 -18.97 -4.06
C ILE A 277 -0.66 -19.24 -4.57
N GLU A 278 -1.62 -18.40 -4.20
CA GLU A 278 -3.03 -18.54 -4.61
C GLU A 278 -3.22 -18.41 -6.13
N ILE A 279 -2.47 -17.50 -6.77
CA ILE A 279 -2.49 -17.33 -8.24
C ILE A 279 -1.91 -18.57 -8.93
N GLU A 280 -0.80 -19.13 -8.44
CA GLU A 280 -0.24 -20.36 -9.00
C GLU A 280 -1.19 -21.55 -8.87
N GLU A 281 -1.86 -21.68 -7.72
CA GLU A 281 -2.86 -22.73 -7.50
C GLU A 281 -4.05 -22.60 -8.44
N MET A 282 -4.55 -21.37 -8.66
CA MET A 282 -5.62 -21.11 -9.63
C MET A 282 -5.20 -21.46 -11.06
N LYS A 283 -3.96 -21.18 -11.45
CA LYS A 283 -3.43 -21.57 -12.77
C LYS A 283 -3.41 -23.09 -12.92
N ARG A 284 -2.88 -23.82 -11.93
CA ARG A 284 -2.83 -25.29 -11.94
C ARG A 284 -4.22 -25.92 -12.05
N LYS A 285 -5.22 -25.37 -11.33
CA LYS A 285 -6.61 -25.84 -11.37
C LYS A 285 -7.32 -25.62 -12.71
N LYS A 286 -6.89 -24.62 -13.49
CA LYS A 286 -7.43 -24.37 -14.84
C LYS A 286 -6.78 -25.22 -15.93
N THR A 287 -5.67 -25.90 -15.63
CA THR A 287 -4.93 -26.73 -16.61
C THR A 287 -5.20 -28.23 -16.46
N GLN A 288 -6.01 -28.63 -15.48
CA GLN A 288 -6.54 -29.98 -15.26
C GLN A 288 -7.98 -30.08 -15.75
#